data_AF-A0A7W9Y9Z1-F1
#
_entry.id   AF-A0A7W9Y9Z1-F1
#
_cell.length_a   1.000
_cell.length_b   1.000
_cell.length_c   1.000
_cell.angle_alpha   90.00
_cell.angle_beta   90.00
_cell.angle_gamma   90.00
#
_symmetry.space_group_name_H-M   'P 1'
#
loop_
_entity.id
_entity.type
_entity.pdbx_description
1 polymer ?
#
loop_
_entity_poly.entity_id
_entity_poly.type
_entity_poly.pdbx_seq_one_letter_code
_entity_poly.pdbx_strand_id
1 'polypeptide(L)' 'MTDTGQLLRLIHGIADPCEAIRSRAMIVSKDPAVSADIRQATADLGKAIEHVFEAASYIMERESNLR' A
#
# COMPACT_ATOMS: atom_id res chain seq x y z
N MET A 1 -16.35 15.89 -6.33
CA MET A 1 -16.37 14.50 -6.81
C MET A 1 -15.02 14.24 -7.44
N THR A 2 -14.18 13.43 -6.80
CA THR A 2 -12.94 12.96 -7.42
C THR A 2 -13.34 11.95 -8.48
N ASP A 3 -13.08 12.25 -9.75
CA ASP A 3 -13.33 11.30 -10.84
C ASP A 3 -12.43 10.07 -10.63
N THR A 4 -12.93 8.86 -10.85
CA THR A 4 -12.19 7.59 -10.72
C THR A 4 -10.84 7.63 -11.47
N GLY A 5 -10.76 8.36 -12.58
CA GLY A 5 -9.55 8.64 -13.34
C GLY A 5 -8.54 9.59 -12.65
N GLN A 6 -8.98 10.50 -11.79
CA GLN A 6 -8.08 11.24 -10.89
C GLN A 6 -7.54 10.34 -9.78
N LEU A 7 -8.40 9.49 -9.19
CA LEU A 7 -7.97 8.52 -8.18
C LEU A 7 -6.96 7.52 -8.74
N LEU A 8 -7.21 6.97 -9.93
CA LEU A 8 -6.29 6.09 -10.65
C LEU A 8 -4.93 6.74 -10.89
N ARG A 9 -4.90 7.99 -11.36
CA ARG A 9 -3.65 8.72 -11.58
C ARG A 9 -2.86 8.93 -10.29
N LEU A 10 -3.55 9.25 -9.19
CA LEU A 10 -2.92 9.40 -7.89
C LEU A 10 -2.34 8.07 -7.39
N ILE A 11 -3.10 6.97 -7.50
CA ILE A 11 -2.64 5.63 -7.12
C ILE A 11 -1.42 5.22 -7.96
N HIS A 12 -1.47 5.39 -9.29
CA HIS A 12 -0.34 5.09 -10.16
C HIS A 12 0.89 5.93 -9.80
N GLY A 13 0.73 7.20 -9.43
CA GLY A 13 1.82 8.07 -9.03
C GLY A 13 2.51 7.63 -7.73
N ILE A 14 1.83 6.89 -6.85
CA ILE A 14 2.38 6.40 -5.58
C ILE A 14 2.64 4.90 -5.58
N ALA A 15 2.22 4.15 -6.61
CA ALA A 15 2.25 2.69 -6.59
C ALA A 15 3.68 2.14 -6.45
N ASP A 16 4.57 2.54 -7.35
CA ASP A 16 5.97 2.12 -7.37
C ASP A 16 6.74 2.49 -6.09
N PRO A 17 6.68 3.74 -5.58
CA PRO A 17 7.37 4.08 -4.34
C PRO A 17 6.77 3.34 -3.13
N CYS A 18 5.45 3.16 -3.06
CA CYS A 18 4.82 2.38 -2.00
C CYS A 18 5.24 0.90 -2.04
N GLU A 19 5.33 0.29 -3.22
CA GLU A 19 5.80 -1.10 -3.36
C GLU A 19 7.27 -1.25 -2.95
N ALA A 20 8.12 -0.28 -3.31
CA ALA A 20 9.51 -0.25 -2.87
C ALA A 20 9.65 -0.10 -1.34
N ILE A 21 8.82 0.75 -0.73
CA ILE A 21 8.77 0.92 0.74
C ILE A 21 8.28 -0.37 1.40
N ARG A 22 7.17 -0.96 0.90
CA ARG A 22 6.61 -2.21 1.42
C ARG A 22 7.63 -3.33 1.39
N SER A 23 8.31 -3.53 0.26
CA SER A 23 9.33 -4.55 0.10
C SER A 23 10.47 -4.38 1.11
N ARG A 24 10.99 -3.16 1.26
CA ARG A 24 12.04 -2.84 2.25
C ARG A 24 11.57 -3.05 3.69
N ALA A 25 10.34 -2.62 4.01
CA ALA A 25 9.75 -2.78 5.33
C ALA A 25 9.59 -4.27 5.68
N MET A 26 9.22 -5.11 4.71
CA MET A 26 9.12 -6.56 4.88
C MET A 26 10.47 -7.27 5.01
N ILE A 27 11.55 -6.70 4.47
CA ILE A 27 12.91 -7.18 4.70
C ILE A 27 13.32 -6.86 6.14
N VAL A 28 13.14 -5.60 6.57
CA VAL A 28 13.51 -5.15 7.92
C VAL A 28 12.70 -5.87 9.00
N SER A 29 11.42 -6.14 8.78
CA SER A 29 10.57 -6.84 9.75
C SER A 29 10.99 -8.28 10.02
N LYS A 30 11.78 -8.88 9.12
CA LYS A 30 12.30 -10.24 9.23
C LYS A 30 13.75 -10.29 9.70
N ASP A 31 14.41 -9.16 9.88
CA ASP A 31 15.82 -9.10 10.28
C ASP A 31 15.97 -9.25 11.81
N PRO A 32 16.48 -10.38 12.33
CA PRO A 32 16.64 -10.59 13.76
C PRO A 32 17.67 -9.65 14.40
N ALA A 33 18.54 -9.00 13.63
CA ALA A 33 19.51 -8.02 14.12
C ALA A 33 18.87 -6.66 14.46
N VAL A 34 17.66 -6.41 13.97
CA VAL A 34 16.88 -5.19 14.24
C VAL A 34 16.06 -5.37 15.53
N SER A 35 15.82 -4.29 16.29
CA SER A 35 15.03 -4.36 17.52
C SER A 35 13.59 -4.83 17.25
N ALA A 36 12.98 -5.49 18.23
CA ALA A 36 11.61 -6.02 18.10
C ALA A 36 10.60 -4.93 17.73
N ASP A 37 10.71 -3.75 18.33
CA ASP A 37 9.83 -2.61 18.06
C ASP A 37 9.95 -2.14 16.60
N ILE A 38 11.16 -2.05 16.06
CA ILE A 38 11.38 -1.64 14.67
C ILE A 38 10.88 -2.72 13.71
N ARG A 39 11.09 -4.01 14.02
CA ARG A 39 10.54 -5.09 13.21
C ARG A 39 9.01 -5.05 13.16
N GLN A 40 8.37 -4.81 14.29
CA GLN A 40 6.92 -4.71 14.38
C GLN A 40 6.40 -3.48 13.62
N ALA A 41 6.99 -2.31 13.86
CA ALA A 41 6.61 -1.07 13.16
C ALA A 41 6.76 -1.18 11.64
N THR A 42 7.81 -1.86 11.16
CA THR A 42 8.01 -2.09 9.72
C THR A 42 7.07 -3.14 9.15
N ALA A 43 6.70 -4.18 9.92
CA ALA A 43 5.63 -5.10 9.52
C ALA A 43 4.29 -4.38 9.37
N ASP A 44 3.94 -3.51 10.32
CA ASP A 44 2.69 -2.76 10.29
C ASP A 44 2.66 -1.74 9.16
N LEU A 45 3.79 -1.09 8.85
CA LEU A 45 3.92 -0.23 7.67
C LEU A 45 3.69 -0.99 6.37
N GLY A 46 4.26 -2.19 6.23
CA GLY A 46 4.06 -3.04 5.06
C GLY A 46 2.58 -3.36 4.84
N LYS A 47 1.87 -3.77 5.91
CA LYS A 47 0.42 -4.06 5.88
C LYS A 47 -0.43 -2.84 5.58
N ALA A 48 -0.07 -1.68 6.14
CA ALA A 48 -0.80 -0.44 5.87
C ALA A 48 -0.78 -0.07 4.38
N ILE A 49 0.36 -0.29 3.71
CA ILE A 49 0.50 -0.09 2.27
C ILE A 49 -0.37 -1.08 1.49
N GLU A 50 -0.43 -2.35 1.90
CA GLU A 50 -1.31 -3.36 1.28
C GLU A 50 -2.78 -2.95 1.36
N HIS A 51 -3.24 -2.53 2.55
CA HIS A 51 -4.63 -2.07 2.73
C HIS A 51 -4.99 -0.86 1.86
N VAL A 52 -4.04 0.05 1.61
CA VAL A 52 -4.26 1.20 0.71
C VAL A 52 -4.53 0.71 -0.72
N PHE A 53 -3.78 -0.27 -1.21
CA PHE A 53 -3.98 -0.83 -2.54
C PHE A 53 -5.25 -1.69 -2.64
N GLU A 54 -5.62 -2.41 -1.58
CA GLU A 54 -6.88 -3.15 -1.52
C GLU A 54 -8.09 -2.19 -1.55
N ALA A 55 -8.04 -1.11 -0.77
CA ALA A 55 -9.09 -0.09 -0.77
C ALA A 55 -9.23 0.58 -2.15
N ALA A 56 -8.09 0.89 -2.79
CA ALA A 56 -8.06 1.40 -4.16
C ALA A 56 -8.73 0.44 -5.15
N SER A 57 -8.38 -0.85 -5.07
CA SER A 57 -8.95 -1.89 -5.94
C SER A 57 -10.46 -2.04 -5.76
N TYR A 58 -10.93 -2.06 -4.51
CA TYR A 58 -12.36 -2.12 -4.19
C TYR A 58 -13.15 -0.93 -4.77
N ILE A 59 -12.62 0.29 -4.66
CA ILE A 59 -13.26 1.49 -5.22
C ILE A 59 -13.34 1.37 -6.76
N MET A 60 -12.28 0.91 -7.41
CA MET A 60 -12.24 0.74 -8.87
C MET A 60 -13.22 -0.33 -9.37
N GLU A 61 -13.32 -1.47 -8.69
CA GLU A 61 -14.27 -2.54 -9.03
C GLU A 61 -15.72 -2.05 -8.89
N ARG A 62 -16.03 -1.34 -7.79
CA ARG A 62 -17.37 -0.82 -7.54
C ARG A 62 -17.80 0.18 -8.63
N GLU A 63 -16.91 1.08 -9.04
CA GLU A 63 -17.19 2.06 -10.10
C GLU A 63 -17.34 1.40 -11.48
N SER A 64 -16.62 0.30 -11.73
CA SER A 64 -16.74 -0.46 -12.98
C SER A 64 -18.07 -1.21 -13.08
N ASN A 65 -18.60 -1.70 -11.95
CA ASN A 65 -19.89 -2.40 -11.88
C ASN A 65 -21.12 -1.48 -11.90
N LEU A 66 -20.93 -0.16 -11.75
CA LEU A 66 -22.00 0.85 -11.80
C LEU A 66 -22.15 1.50 -13.19
N ARG A 67 -21.28 1.15 -14.14
CA ARG A 67 -21.30 1.62 -15.54
C ARG A 67 -21.81 0.52 -16.46
#